data_AF-A0A4D8S221-F1
#
_entry.id   AF-A0A4D8S221-F1
#
_cell.length_a   1.000
_cell.length_b   1.000
_cell.length_c   1.000
_cell.angle_alpha   90.00
_cell.angle_beta   90.00
_cell.angle_gamma   90.00
#
_symmetry.space_group_name_H-M   'P 1'
#
loop_
_entity.id
_entity.type
_entity.pdbx_description
1 polymer ?
#
loop_
_entity_poly.entity_id
_entity_poly.type
_entity_poly.pdbx_seq_one_letter_code
_entity_poly.pdbx_strand_id
1 'polypeptide(L)'
;MSVLFLDPKDIEVLELMVAMLHISSYKLSKISGIPASTVWRVLVKLKSLGLITKDGREFSITPRGLVMAYYLTKRQSIRETALQNLKDAWKYEGSLEELRSFLGSLQDFLRRFEISPMSICFNQPLSVISLMLPRARDLDEPSQHVLARFILRTFPSVVLPSGCKAVLSFDQNGEPYALAADCKEDGVHLFHKCALINSVVKAEVKGSK
;
A
#
# COMPACT_ATOMS: atom_id res chain seq x y z
N MET A 1 15.59 6.86 -16.54
CA MET A 1 15.26 5.86 -15.50
C MET A 1 16.45 5.72 -14.55
N SER A 2 16.37 6.16 -13.28
CA SER A 2 17.39 5.76 -12.28
C SER A 2 17.11 4.29 -11.95
N VAL A 3 17.65 3.40 -12.78
CA VAL A 3 17.38 1.97 -12.75
C VAL A 3 17.80 1.44 -11.38
N LEU A 4 16.83 0.96 -10.60
CA LEU A 4 17.12 0.08 -9.47
C LEU A 4 17.87 -1.13 -10.04
N PHE A 5 19.19 -1.12 -9.93
CA PHE A 5 20.01 -2.20 -10.47
C PHE A 5 20.10 -3.31 -9.42
N LEU A 6 19.04 -4.10 -9.32
CA LEU A 6 19.10 -5.42 -8.68
C LEU A 6 19.52 -6.43 -9.73
N ASP A 7 20.61 -7.13 -9.46
CA ASP A 7 21.04 -8.24 -10.30
C ASP A 7 20.15 -9.49 -10.02
N PRO A 8 20.25 -10.56 -10.84
CA PRO A 8 19.44 -11.75 -10.63
C PRO A 8 19.59 -12.39 -9.23
N LYS A 9 20.77 -12.27 -8.59
CA LYS A 9 20.99 -12.82 -7.25
C LYS A 9 20.35 -11.95 -6.19
N ASP A 10 20.35 -10.63 -6.36
CA ASP A 10 19.63 -9.72 -5.48
C ASP A 10 18.12 -10.05 -5.48
N ILE A 11 17.56 -10.29 -6.67
CA ILE A 11 16.16 -10.67 -6.83
C ILE A 11 15.90 -12.03 -6.17
N GLU A 12 16.75 -13.04 -6.42
CA GLU A 12 16.61 -14.37 -5.81
C GLU A 12 16.62 -14.32 -4.27
N VAL A 13 17.54 -13.55 -3.66
CA VAL A 13 17.58 -13.34 -2.21
C VAL A 13 16.31 -12.64 -1.73
N LEU A 14 15.84 -11.62 -2.45
CA LEU A 14 14.61 -10.91 -2.10
C LEU A 14 13.37 -11.83 -2.17
N GLU A 15 13.27 -12.69 -3.19
CA GLU A 15 12.20 -13.70 -3.30
C GLU A 15 12.22 -14.69 -2.14
N LEU A 16 13.40 -15.16 -1.71
CA LEU A 16 13.53 -16.02 -0.54
C LEU A 16 13.07 -15.32 0.74
N MET A 17 13.30 -14.01 0.85
CA MET A 17 12.82 -13.21 1.99
C MET A 17 11.32 -12.93 1.94
N VAL A 18 10.71 -12.92 0.75
CA VAL A 18 9.23 -12.93 0.64
C VAL A 18 8.67 -14.24 1.20
N ALA A 19 9.27 -15.37 0.82
CA ALA A 19 8.83 -16.70 1.28
C ALA A 19 9.14 -16.93 2.77
N MET A 20 10.19 -16.31 3.29
CA MET A 20 10.65 -16.43 4.67
C MET A 20 10.84 -15.04 5.27
N LEU A 21 9.76 -14.51 5.86
CA LEU A 21 9.68 -13.16 6.42
C LEU A 21 10.83 -12.80 7.36
N HIS A 22 11.37 -13.78 8.08
CA HIS A 22 12.52 -13.65 8.97
C HIS A 22 13.54 -14.74 8.68
N ILE A 23 14.79 -14.35 8.39
CA ILE A 23 15.84 -15.30 8.05
C ILE A 23 17.24 -14.77 8.37
N SER A 24 18.11 -15.66 8.87
CA SER A 24 19.53 -15.35 9.07
C SER A 24 20.33 -15.49 7.78
N SER A 25 21.42 -14.71 7.67
CA SER A 25 22.34 -14.80 6.52
C SER A 25 22.89 -16.22 6.29
N TYR A 26 23.13 -16.97 7.36
CA TYR A 26 23.62 -18.35 7.27
C TYR A 26 22.57 -19.28 6.65
N LYS A 27 21.33 -19.24 7.16
CA LYS A 27 20.23 -20.05 6.63
C LYS A 27 19.92 -19.70 5.18
N LEU A 28 19.97 -18.41 4.84
CA LEU A 28 19.77 -17.96 3.46
C LEU A 28 20.84 -18.49 2.51
N SER A 29 22.12 -18.50 2.93
CA SER A 29 23.21 -19.12 2.17
C SER A 29 23.01 -20.63 1.97
N LYS A 30 22.56 -21.35 3.00
CA LYS A 30 22.30 -22.79 2.90
C LYS A 30 21.14 -23.13 1.96
N ILE A 31 20.06 -22.35 1.97
CA ILE A 31 18.86 -22.61 1.16
C ILE A 31 19.07 -22.20 -0.31
N SER A 32 19.70 -21.05 -0.55
CA SER A 32 19.95 -20.55 -1.91
C SER A 32 21.13 -21.23 -2.61
N GLY A 33 22.03 -21.86 -1.86
CA GLY A 33 23.32 -22.32 -2.38
C GLY A 33 24.30 -21.18 -2.70
N ILE A 34 23.93 -19.92 -2.46
CA ILE A 34 24.79 -18.76 -2.67
C ILE A 34 25.87 -18.72 -1.57
N PRO A 35 27.15 -18.48 -1.90
CA PRO A 35 28.21 -18.36 -0.90
C PRO A 35 27.89 -17.32 0.17
N ALA A 36 28.21 -17.61 1.44
CA ALA A 36 27.86 -16.76 2.57
C ALA A 36 28.36 -15.31 2.43
N SER A 37 29.57 -15.11 1.90
CA SER A 37 30.13 -13.78 1.63
C SER A 37 29.36 -13.00 0.57
N THR A 38 28.75 -13.70 -0.39
CA THR A 38 27.89 -13.10 -1.43
C THR A 38 26.52 -12.78 -0.86
N VAL A 39 25.90 -13.71 -0.12
CA VAL A 39 24.63 -13.43 0.59
C VAL A 39 24.75 -12.22 1.48
N TRP A 40 25.84 -12.12 2.27
CA TRP A 40 26.06 -10.98 3.14
C TRP A 40 26.13 -9.65 2.36
N ARG A 41 26.87 -9.62 1.25
CA ARG A 41 26.94 -8.42 0.38
C ARG A 41 25.58 -8.02 -0.18
N VAL A 42 24.80 -8.99 -0.65
CA VAL A 42 23.43 -8.76 -1.12
C VAL A 42 22.55 -8.21 0.01
N LEU A 43 22.57 -8.82 1.20
CA LEU A 43 21.79 -8.34 2.34
C LEU A 43 22.17 -6.91 2.76
N VAL A 44 23.46 -6.57 2.75
CA VAL A 44 23.92 -5.19 3.01
C VAL A 44 23.38 -4.21 1.97
N LYS A 45 23.40 -4.58 0.68
CA LYS A 45 22.83 -3.78 -0.41
C LYS A 45 21.31 -3.63 -0.29
N LEU A 46 20.58 -4.70 -0.09
CA LEU A 46 19.12 -4.66 0.09
C LEU A 46 18.73 -3.82 1.32
N LYS A 47 19.52 -3.87 2.39
CA LYS A 47 19.34 -3.04 3.58
C LYS A 47 19.60 -1.56 3.29
N SER A 48 20.66 -1.21 2.55
CA SER A 48 20.96 0.19 2.23
C SER A 48 19.88 0.83 1.34
N LEU A 49 19.20 0.01 0.52
CA LEU A 49 18.03 0.40 -0.27
C LEU A 49 16.73 0.47 0.54
N GLY A 50 16.76 0.04 1.81
CA GLY A 50 15.59 -0.03 2.69
C GLY A 50 14.57 -1.08 2.25
N LEU A 51 15.00 -2.10 1.49
CA LEU A 51 14.14 -3.23 1.09
C LEU A 51 14.00 -4.25 2.22
N ILE A 52 15.00 -4.33 3.08
CA ILE A 52 15.02 -5.21 4.24
C ILE A 52 15.52 -4.47 5.47
N THR A 53 15.23 -4.98 6.65
CA THR A 53 15.84 -4.54 7.91
C THR A 53 16.63 -5.67 8.55
N LYS A 54 17.51 -5.33 9.49
CA LYS A 54 18.27 -6.29 10.27
C LYS A 54 17.84 -6.14 11.73
N ASP A 55 17.43 -7.23 12.34
CA ASP A 55 17.10 -7.32 13.76
C ASP A 55 17.97 -8.40 14.40
N GLY A 56 18.90 -7.98 15.26
CA GLY A 56 19.91 -8.87 15.84
C GLY A 56 20.68 -9.67 14.79
N ARG A 57 20.45 -10.99 14.74
CA ARG A 57 21.10 -11.93 13.81
C ARG A 57 20.26 -12.25 12.57
N GLU A 58 19.04 -11.74 12.50
CA GLU A 58 18.08 -12.03 11.45
C GLU A 58 17.80 -10.80 10.59
N PHE A 59 17.23 -11.04 9.42
CA PHE A 59 16.79 -10.03 8.49
C PHE A 59 15.31 -10.23 8.21
N SER A 60 14.60 -9.12 8.04
CA SER A 60 13.19 -9.12 7.67
C SER A 60 12.92 -8.24 6.47
N ILE A 61 11.97 -8.65 5.63
CA ILE A 61 11.56 -7.87 4.47
C ILE A 61 10.65 -6.71 4.89
N THR A 62 10.86 -5.54 4.28
CA THR A 62 10.00 -4.36 4.51
C THR A 62 8.82 -4.32 3.54
N PRO A 63 7.78 -3.51 3.79
CA PRO A 63 6.76 -3.22 2.79
C PRO A 63 7.34 -2.75 1.45
N ARG A 64 8.39 -1.91 1.46
CA ARG A 64 9.11 -1.54 0.22
C ARG A 64 9.70 -2.76 -0.47
N GLY A 65 10.36 -3.65 0.28
CA GLY A 65 10.91 -4.90 -0.25
C GLY A 65 9.85 -5.79 -0.88
N LEU A 66 8.68 -5.91 -0.25
CA LEU A 66 7.54 -6.69 -0.76
C LEU A 66 7.03 -6.13 -2.09
N VAL A 67 6.86 -4.81 -2.20
CA VAL A 67 6.43 -4.16 -3.46
C VAL A 67 7.49 -4.33 -4.55
N MET A 68 8.78 -4.19 -4.23
CA MET A 68 9.86 -4.42 -5.21
C MET A 68 9.89 -5.87 -5.67
N ALA A 69 9.75 -6.83 -4.75
CA ALA A 69 9.67 -8.24 -5.12
C ALA A 69 8.48 -8.51 -6.04
N TYR A 70 7.30 -7.97 -5.72
CA TYR A 70 6.09 -8.08 -6.53
C TYR A 70 6.29 -7.58 -7.97
N TYR A 71 6.92 -6.41 -8.15
CA TYR A 71 7.17 -5.84 -9.47
C TYR A 71 8.28 -6.52 -10.27
N LEU A 72 9.30 -7.08 -9.61
CA LEU A 72 10.49 -7.60 -10.27
C LEU A 72 10.45 -9.12 -10.51
N THR A 73 9.77 -9.87 -9.65
CA THR A 73 9.72 -11.33 -9.79
C THR A 73 8.93 -11.75 -11.03
N LYS A 74 9.36 -12.87 -11.62
CA LYS A 74 8.61 -13.58 -12.67
C LYS A 74 7.77 -14.73 -12.11
N ARG A 75 7.92 -15.06 -10.82
CA ARG A 75 7.26 -16.21 -10.18
C ARG A 75 5.91 -15.78 -9.58
N GLN A 76 4.83 -16.34 -10.09
CA GLN A 76 3.48 -15.99 -9.65
C GLN A 76 3.24 -16.28 -8.16
N SER A 77 3.73 -17.41 -7.66
CA SER A 77 3.63 -17.77 -6.23
C SER A 77 4.29 -16.74 -5.31
N ILE A 78 5.44 -16.19 -5.72
CA ILE A 78 6.12 -15.13 -4.98
C ILE A 78 5.34 -13.82 -5.05
N ARG A 79 4.73 -13.46 -6.19
CA ARG A 79 3.86 -12.28 -6.27
C ARG A 79 2.68 -12.37 -5.32
N GLU A 80 2.03 -13.52 -5.26
CA GLU A 80 0.89 -13.75 -4.37
C GLU A 80 1.29 -13.68 -2.90
N THR A 81 2.42 -14.30 -2.55
CA THR A 81 2.94 -14.26 -1.18
C THR A 81 3.37 -12.84 -0.79
N ALA A 82 4.03 -12.11 -1.70
CA ALA A 82 4.40 -10.71 -1.47
C ALA A 82 3.18 -9.83 -1.23
N LEU A 83 2.11 -10.03 -2.00
CA LEU A 83 0.87 -9.29 -1.89
C LEU A 83 0.15 -9.58 -0.56
N GLN A 84 0.09 -10.85 -0.15
CA GLN A 84 -0.47 -11.24 1.14
C GLN A 84 0.32 -10.62 2.31
N ASN A 85 1.65 -10.77 2.28
CA ASN A 85 2.51 -10.18 3.31
C ASN A 85 2.40 -8.64 3.33
N LEU A 86 2.20 -8.00 2.17
CA LEU A 86 2.01 -6.54 2.09
C LEU A 86 0.67 -6.13 2.69
N LYS A 87 -0.40 -6.87 2.38
CA LYS A 87 -1.72 -6.67 2.98
C LYS A 87 -1.61 -6.72 4.50
N ASP A 88 -0.91 -7.71 5.04
CA ASP A 88 -0.72 -7.88 6.48
C ASP A 88 0.15 -6.76 7.07
N ALA A 89 1.26 -6.40 6.42
CA ALA A 89 2.16 -5.34 6.87
C ALA A 89 1.49 -3.96 6.88
N TRP A 90 0.65 -3.68 5.89
CA TRP A 90 -0.18 -2.47 5.84
C TRP A 90 -1.43 -2.56 6.72
N LYS A 91 -1.74 -3.75 7.24
CA LYS A 91 -3.01 -4.07 7.93
C LYS A 91 -4.22 -3.66 7.07
N TYR A 92 -4.16 -3.96 5.77
CA TYR A 92 -5.20 -3.65 4.82
C TYR A 92 -6.34 -4.67 4.95
N GLU A 93 -7.57 -4.21 5.17
CA GLU A 93 -8.72 -5.07 5.46
C GLU A 93 -9.47 -5.56 4.21
N GLY A 94 -9.18 -4.95 3.04
CA GLY A 94 -9.82 -5.31 1.78
C GLY A 94 -9.26 -6.59 1.13
N SER A 95 -9.65 -6.84 -0.12
CA SER A 95 -9.26 -8.07 -0.84
C SER A 95 -7.83 -7.99 -1.39
N LEU A 96 -7.23 -9.14 -1.70
CA LEU A 96 -5.95 -9.16 -2.42
C LEU A 96 -6.11 -8.63 -3.85
N GLU A 97 -7.28 -8.80 -4.46
CA GLU A 97 -7.55 -8.32 -5.81
C GLU A 97 -7.54 -6.79 -5.87
N GLU A 98 -8.18 -6.11 -4.90
CA GLU A 98 -8.13 -4.66 -4.75
C GLU A 98 -6.68 -4.17 -4.65
N LEU A 99 -5.88 -4.81 -3.77
CA LEU A 99 -4.47 -4.44 -3.59
C LEU A 99 -3.64 -4.71 -4.85
N ARG A 100 -3.91 -5.80 -5.56
CA ARG A 100 -3.26 -6.13 -6.84
C ARG A 100 -3.53 -5.06 -7.88
N SER A 101 -4.79 -4.67 -8.04
CA SER A 101 -5.20 -3.66 -9.00
C SER A 101 -4.52 -2.32 -8.68
N PHE A 102 -4.58 -1.91 -7.41
CA PHE A 102 -3.96 -0.68 -6.94
C PHE A 102 -2.45 -0.63 -7.21
N LEU A 103 -1.72 -1.72 -6.93
CA LEU A 103 -0.28 -1.79 -7.24
C LEU A 103 -0.01 -1.75 -8.75
N GLY A 104 -0.92 -2.29 -9.57
CA GLY A 104 -0.87 -2.17 -11.03
C GLY A 104 -1.02 -0.72 -11.48
N SER A 105 -2.09 -0.04 -11.07
CA SER A 105 -2.32 1.37 -11.40
C SER A 105 -1.20 2.29 -10.90
N LEU A 106 -0.66 2.01 -9.70
CA LEU A 106 0.50 2.72 -9.18
C LEU A 106 1.75 2.48 -10.04
N GLN A 107 2.00 1.24 -10.48
CA GLN A 107 3.15 0.96 -11.34
C GLN A 107 3.05 1.69 -12.67
N ASP A 108 1.86 1.72 -13.28
CA ASP A 108 1.60 2.40 -14.53
C ASP A 108 1.75 3.92 -14.37
N PHE A 109 1.24 4.49 -13.27
CA PHE A 109 1.48 5.88 -12.91
C PHE A 109 2.97 6.20 -12.80
N LEU A 110 3.72 5.43 -12.00
CA LEU A 110 5.15 5.66 -11.80
C LEU A 110 5.92 5.56 -13.12
N ARG A 111 5.58 4.61 -13.99
CA ARG A 111 6.19 4.48 -15.33
C ARG A 111 5.87 5.68 -16.22
N ARG A 112 4.59 6.08 -16.28
CA ARG A 112 4.13 7.19 -17.14
C ARG A 112 4.81 8.51 -16.79
N PHE A 113 5.08 8.74 -15.51
CA PHE A 113 5.74 9.96 -15.03
C PHE A 113 7.24 9.78 -14.76
N GLU A 114 7.83 8.66 -15.17
CA GLU A 114 9.24 8.32 -14.97
C GLU A 114 9.73 8.42 -13.51
N ILE A 115 8.83 8.18 -12.55
CA ILE A 115 9.11 8.22 -11.13
C ILE A 115 9.72 6.88 -10.71
N SER A 116 10.89 6.93 -10.09
CA SER A 116 11.50 5.74 -9.49
C SER A 116 10.63 5.21 -8.34
N PRO A 117 10.28 3.92 -8.31
CA PRO A 117 9.58 3.33 -7.17
C PRO A 117 10.37 3.47 -5.85
N MET A 118 11.69 3.63 -5.92
CA MET A 118 12.53 3.84 -4.74
C MET A 118 12.29 5.20 -4.06
N SER A 119 11.76 6.17 -4.80
CA SER A 119 11.38 7.49 -4.26
C SER A 119 10.10 7.44 -3.44
N ILE A 120 9.37 6.32 -3.46
CA ILE A 120 8.09 6.15 -2.76
C ILE A 120 8.33 5.52 -1.38
N CYS A 121 7.63 6.05 -0.37
CA CYS A 121 7.67 5.54 1.00
C CYS A 121 6.62 4.45 1.23
N PHE A 122 6.83 3.27 0.66
CA PHE A 122 5.91 2.13 0.82
C PHE A 122 5.78 1.61 2.26
N ASN A 123 6.71 1.97 3.14
CA ASN A 123 6.62 1.61 4.56
C ASN A 123 5.52 2.38 5.29
N GLN A 124 5.00 3.47 4.70
CA GLN A 124 3.91 4.28 5.20
C GLN A 124 2.79 4.28 4.15
N PRO A 125 1.75 3.44 4.29
CA PRO A 125 0.72 3.32 3.26
C PRO A 125 0.07 4.66 2.94
N LEU A 126 -0.17 5.52 3.95
CA LEU A 126 -0.75 6.85 3.75
C LEU A 126 0.02 7.70 2.73
N SER A 127 1.36 7.62 2.71
CA SER A 127 2.18 8.35 1.72
C SER A 127 1.90 7.90 0.28
N VAL A 128 1.64 6.60 0.08
CA VAL A 128 1.29 6.02 -1.22
C VAL A 128 -0.14 6.43 -1.61
N ILE A 129 -1.06 6.40 -0.65
CA ILE A 129 -2.45 6.81 -0.86
C ILE A 129 -2.54 8.29 -1.22
N SER A 130 -1.84 9.17 -0.50
CA SER A 130 -1.81 10.60 -0.79
C SER A 130 -1.23 10.92 -2.17
N LEU A 131 -0.26 10.13 -2.64
CA LEU A 131 0.29 10.28 -4.00
C LEU A 131 -0.76 9.97 -5.07
N MET A 132 -1.58 8.94 -4.85
CA MET A 132 -2.55 8.44 -5.82
C MET A 132 -3.92 9.14 -5.73
N LEU A 133 -4.26 9.75 -4.59
CA LEU A 133 -5.56 10.38 -4.34
C LEU A 133 -5.95 11.45 -5.38
N PRO A 134 -5.05 12.34 -5.86
CA PRO A 134 -5.40 13.31 -6.90
C PRO A 134 -5.83 12.68 -8.23
N ARG A 135 -5.54 11.38 -8.43
CA ARG A 135 -5.89 10.61 -9.63
C ARG A 135 -6.93 9.55 -9.36
N ALA A 136 -7.57 9.57 -8.19
CA ALA A 136 -8.57 8.58 -7.80
C ALA A 136 -9.67 8.37 -8.86
N ARG A 137 -10.09 9.42 -9.59
CA ARG A 137 -11.10 9.31 -10.66
C ARG A 137 -10.62 8.54 -11.90
N ASP A 138 -9.30 8.47 -12.11
CA ASP A 138 -8.69 7.74 -13.23
C ASP A 138 -8.42 6.27 -12.87
N LEU A 139 -8.63 5.89 -11.61
CA LEU A 139 -8.43 4.53 -11.12
C LEU A 139 -9.68 3.68 -11.34
N ASP A 140 -9.47 2.39 -11.54
CA ASP A 140 -10.54 1.40 -11.49
C ASP A 140 -11.12 1.28 -10.08
N GLU A 141 -12.36 0.80 -9.99
CA GLU A 141 -13.12 0.71 -8.74
C GLU A 141 -12.37 -0.05 -7.62
N PRO A 142 -11.75 -1.23 -7.85
CA PRO A 142 -10.94 -1.91 -6.83
C PRO A 142 -9.81 -1.05 -6.26
N SER A 143 -9.14 -0.25 -7.09
CA SER A 143 -8.08 0.66 -6.65
C SER A 143 -8.63 1.85 -5.86
N GLN A 144 -9.81 2.35 -6.23
CA GLN A 144 -10.51 3.39 -5.47
C GLN A 144 -10.89 2.88 -4.06
N HIS A 145 -11.31 1.62 -3.93
CA HIS A 145 -11.58 1.01 -2.63
C HIS A 145 -10.35 1.01 -1.73
N VAL A 146 -9.16 0.72 -2.27
CA VAL A 146 -7.91 0.77 -1.49
C VAL A 146 -7.71 2.16 -0.90
N LEU A 147 -7.84 3.22 -1.71
CA LEU A 147 -7.72 4.60 -1.22
C LEU A 147 -8.77 4.91 -0.14
N ALA A 148 -10.03 4.58 -0.39
CA ALA A 148 -11.13 4.87 0.53
C ALA A 148 -10.95 4.19 1.88
N ARG A 149 -10.59 2.89 1.90
CA ARG A 149 -10.36 2.13 3.14
C ARG A 149 -9.21 2.71 3.97
N PHE A 150 -8.11 3.12 3.33
CA PHE A 150 -7.02 3.78 4.07
C PHE A 150 -7.44 5.13 4.62
N ILE A 151 -8.23 5.92 3.89
CA ILE A 151 -8.76 7.20 4.37
C ILE A 151 -9.69 6.97 5.58
N LEU A 152 -10.65 6.05 5.47
CA LEU A 152 -11.60 5.69 6.53
C LEU A 152 -10.93 5.16 7.81
N ARG A 153 -9.78 4.51 7.66
CA ARG A 153 -8.98 4.00 8.78
C ARG A 153 -8.09 5.07 9.41
N THR A 154 -7.61 6.03 8.62
CA THR A 154 -6.62 7.01 9.08
C THR A 154 -7.26 8.25 9.67
N PHE A 155 -8.35 8.74 9.07
CA PHE A 155 -8.97 10.00 9.44
C PHE A 155 -10.20 9.80 10.34
N PRO A 156 -10.54 10.79 11.17
CA PRO A 156 -11.77 10.77 11.95
C PRO A 156 -12.99 10.59 11.04
N SER A 157 -13.83 9.64 11.40
CA SER A 157 -15.06 9.32 10.67
C SER A 157 -16.29 9.50 11.54
N VAL A 158 -17.40 9.89 10.95
CA VAL A 158 -18.72 9.90 11.57
C VAL A 158 -19.55 8.71 11.08
N VAL A 159 -20.54 8.30 11.85
CA VAL A 159 -21.55 7.32 11.42
C VAL A 159 -22.82 8.09 11.09
N LEU A 160 -23.22 8.05 9.81
CA LEU A 160 -24.44 8.68 9.34
C LEU A 160 -25.67 7.91 9.83
N PRO A 161 -26.88 8.52 9.85
CA PRO A 161 -28.11 7.84 10.26
C PRO A 161 -28.42 6.55 9.50
N SER A 162 -27.93 6.40 8.26
CA SER A 162 -28.01 5.17 7.47
C SER A 162 -27.09 4.04 7.97
N GLY A 163 -26.26 4.30 8.99
CA GLY A 163 -25.21 3.40 9.45
C GLY A 163 -23.95 3.44 8.58
N CYS A 164 -23.88 4.34 7.58
CA CYS A 164 -22.70 4.50 6.74
C CYS A 164 -21.58 5.25 7.49
N LYS A 165 -20.37 4.70 7.49
CA LYS A 165 -19.19 5.32 8.09
C LYS A 165 -18.55 6.25 7.05
N ALA A 166 -18.37 7.52 7.37
CA ALA A 166 -17.88 8.51 6.41
C ALA A 166 -16.83 9.46 7.01
N VAL A 167 -15.80 9.78 6.22
CA VAL A 167 -14.88 10.89 6.48
C VAL A 167 -15.39 12.10 5.70
N LEU A 168 -15.88 13.12 6.41
CA LEU A 168 -16.47 14.29 5.78
C LEU A 168 -15.41 15.32 5.35
N SER A 169 -15.71 16.02 4.26
CA SER A 169 -14.91 17.12 3.71
C SER A 169 -15.84 18.14 3.05
N PHE A 170 -15.30 19.27 2.64
CA PHE A 170 -16.02 20.34 1.95
C PHE A 170 -15.38 20.64 0.62
N ASP A 171 -16.20 20.84 -0.40
CA ASP A 171 -15.70 21.24 -1.71
C ASP A 171 -15.39 22.75 -1.76
N GLN A 172 -15.00 23.22 -2.95
CA GLN A 172 -14.60 24.60 -3.19
C GLN A 172 -15.72 25.62 -2.90
N ASN A 173 -16.98 25.17 -2.96
CA ASN A 173 -18.17 25.97 -2.70
C ASN A 173 -18.66 25.84 -1.25
N GLY A 174 -17.95 25.07 -0.41
CA GLY A 174 -18.37 24.75 0.94
C GLY A 174 -19.49 23.72 1.02
N GLU A 175 -19.79 22.99 -0.06
CA GLU A 175 -20.74 21.88 0.02
C GLU A 175 -20.09 20.68 0.70
N PRO A 176 -20.72 20.06 1.71
CA PRO A 176 -20.16 18.90 2.36
C PRO A 176 -20.31 17.64 1.49
N TYR A 177 -19.29 16.80 1.52
CA TYR A 177 -19.26 15.49 0.87
C TYR A 177 -18.45 14.51 1.72
N ALA A 178 -18.54 13.21 1.42
CA ALA A 178 -17.68 12.21 2.04
C ALA A 178 -16.43 12.00 1.18
N LEU A 179 -15.26 12.33 1.72
CA LEU A 179 -13.97 12.01 1.09
C LEU A 179 -13.82 10.51 0.87
N ALA A 180 -14.21 9.73 1.88
CA ALA A 180 -14.39 8.29 1.78
C ALA A 180 -15.62 7.88 2.60
N ALA A 181 -16.35 6.87 2.13
CA ALA A 181 -17.52 6.32 2.79
C ALA A 181 -17.52 4.80 2.69
N ASP A 182 -18.01 4.12 3.72
CA ASP A 182 -18.32 2.69 3.75
C ASP A 182 -19.76 2.52 4.21
N CYS A 183 -20.65 2.32 3.23
CA CYS A 183 -22.08 2.22 3.41
C CYS A 183 -22.50 0.76 3.31
N LYS A 184 -23.41 0.32 4.19
CA LYS A 184 -23.84 -1.10 4.24
C LYS A 184 -24.45 -1.61 2.94
N GLU A 185 -25.21 -0.76 2.23
CA GLU A 185 -25.93 -1.15 1.02
C GLU A 185 -25.12 -0.89 -0.25
N ASP A 186 -24.42 0.25 -0.29
CA ASP A 186 -23.72 0.71 -1.50
C ASP A 186 -22.23 0.36 -1.52
N GLY A 187 -21.66 -0.12 -0.41
CA GLY A 187 -20.23 -0.46 -0.31
C GLY A 187 -19.33 0.75 -0.08
N VAL A 188 -18.09 0.66 -0.58
CA VAL A 188 -17.01 1.61 -0.31
C VAL A 188 -16.88 2.63 -1.44
N HIS A 189 -16.85 3.93 -1.11
CA HIS A 189 -16.84 5.03 -2.09
C HIS A 189 -15.80 6.10 -1.76
N LEU A 190 -15.36 6.82 -2.80
CA LEU A 190 -14.60 8.08 -2.71
C LEU A 190 -15.43 9.25 -3.22
N PHE A 191 -15.20 10.43 -2.65
CA PHE A 191 -15.86 11.69 -3.06
C PHE A 191 -17.40 11.58 -3.18
N HIS A 192 -18.02 10.82 -2.28
CA HIS A 192 -19.43 10.49 -2.32
C HIS A 192 -20.29 11.66 -1.81
N LYS A 193 -21.31 12.05 -2.59
CA LYS A 193 -22.30 13.05 -2.21
C LYS A 193 -23.64 12.36 -1.93
N CYS A 194 -24.23 12.59 -0.75
CA CYS A 194 -25.59 12.13 -0.44
C CYS A 194 -26.35 13.13 0.45
N ALA A 195 -27.68 13.09 0.38
CA ALA A 195 -28.55 14.01 1.10
C ALA A 195 -28.39 13.94 2.64
N LEU A 196 -28.03 12.76 3.16
CA LEU A 196 -27.83 12.53 4.59
C LEU A 196 -26.59 13.25 5.14
N ILE A 197 -25.54 13.43 4.33
CA ILE A 197 -24.35 14.18 4.77
C ILE A 197 -24.72 15.64 5.01
N ASN A 198 -25.49 16.23 4.08
CA ASN A 198 -25.96 17.61 4.19
C ASN A 198 -26.81 17.83 5.45
N SER A 199 -27.66 16.87 5.82
CA SER A 199 -28.49 17.00 7.03
C SER A 199 -27.68 16.89 8.31
N VAL A 200 -26.71 15.97 8.38
CA VAL A 200 -25.82 15.79 9.54
C VAL A 200 -24.98 17.03 9.80
N VAL A 201 -24.32 17.57 8.76
CA VAL A 201 -23.47 18.78 8.90
C VAL A 201 -24.31 19.98 9.35
N LYS A 202 -25.52 20.15 8.79
CA LYS A 202 -26.43 21.24 9.21
C LYS A 202 -26.91 21.09 10.66
N ALA A 203 -27.09 19.87 11.15
CA ALA A 203 -27.51 19.61 12.52
C ALA A 203 -26.39 19.93 13.53
N GLU A 204 -25.14 19.52 13.26
CA GLU A 204 -24.00 19.82 14.14
C GLU A 204 -23.68 21.31 14.23
N VAL A 205 -23.77 22.04 13.11
CA VAL A 205 -23.56 23.50 13.08
C VAL A 205 -24.65 24.23 13.89
N LYS A 206 -25.88 23.72 13.93
CA LYS A 206 -26.97 24.30 14.73
C LYS A 206 -26.84 24.00 16.22
N GLY A 207 -26.29 22.85 16.60
CA GLY A 207 -26.08 22.48 18.00
C GLY A 207 -24.83 23.10 18.65
N SER A 208 -23.97 23.75 17.86
CA SER A 208 -22.75 24.42 18.33
C SER A 208 -22.92 25.94 18.56
N LYS A 209 -24.16 26.44 18.50
CA LYS A 209 -24.55 27.82 18.86
C LYS A 209 -25.34 27.81 20.15
#